data_AF-A0A4C1U4X9-F1
#
_entry.id   AF-A0A4C1U4X9-F1
#
_cell.length_a   1.000
_cell.length_b   1.000
_cell.length_c   1.000
_cell.angle_alpha   90.00
_cell.angle_beta   90.00
_cell.angle_gamma   90.00
#
_symmetry.space_group_name_H-M   'P 1'
#
loop_
_entity.id
_entity.type
_entity.pdbx_description
1 polymer ?
#
loop_
_entity_poly.entity_id
_entity_poly.type
_entity_poly.pdbx_seq_one_letter_code
_entity_poly.pdbx_strand_id
1 'polypeptide(L)'
;MATTPPTMRRTWYLPYFSFVHPAKPQKVRIVFDAAICIGETSLNDHLLPGPDLLQSLPGVLMRFHQHEIAVTTDVQEMFLGKGMNSDDREVLRFL
;
A
#
# COMPACT_ATOMS: atom_id res chain seq x y z
N MET A 1 12.13 -40.59 3.30
CA MET A 1 10.97 -39.70 3.05
C MET A 1 10.86 -38.76 4.23
N ALA A 2 11.33 -37.52 4.11
CA ALA A 2 11.26 -36.53 5.18
C ALA A 2 9.98 -35.71 5.02
N THR A 3 9.08 -35.80 5.98
CA THR A 3 7.87 -34.98 6.04
C THR A 3 8.28 -33.60 6.53
N THR A 4 8.37 -32.63 5.62
CA THR A 4 8.56 -31.22 5.98
C THR A 4 7.37 -30.79 6.85
N PRO A 5 7.57 -30.18 8.04
CA PRO A 5 6.46 -29.68 8.85
C PRO A 5 5.69 -28.63 8.04
N PRO A 6 4.36 -28.52 8.20
CA PRO A 6 3.59 -27.47 7.53
C PRO A 6 4.17 -26.13 7.96
N THR A 7 4.80 -25.42 7.03
CA THR A 7 5.15 -24.02 7.22
C THR A 7 3.85 -23.28 7.52
N MET A 8 3.67 -22.84 8.77
CA MET A 8 2.58 -21.93 9.11
C MET A 8 2.67 -20.74 8.17
N ARG A 9 1.73 -20.66 7.22
CA ARG A 9 1.67 -19.53 6.30
C ARG A 9 1.21 -18.32 7.12
N ARG A 10 1.96 -17.23 7.04
CA ARG A 10 1.56 -15.95 7.63
C ARG A 10 0.32 -15.47 6.88
N THR A 11 -0.81 -15.41 7.57
CA THR A 11 -2.10 -15.04 6.97
C THR A 11 -2.70 -13.89 7.73
N TRP A 12 -3.22 -12.91 7.00
CA TRP A 12 -3.93 -11.76 7.55
C TRP A 12 -5.04 -11.36 6.59
N TYR A 13 -6.17 -10.91 7.15
CA TYR A 13 -7.29 -10.37 6.39
C TYR A 13 -7.36 -8.86 6.60
N LEU A 14 -7.15 -8.12 5.53
CA LEU A 14 -7.15 -6.69 5.49
C LEU A 14 -8.60 -6.20 5.51
N PRO A 15 -9.04 -5.52 6.58
CA PRO A 15 -10.36 -4.93 6.61
C PRO A 15 -10.44 -3.83 5.56
N TYR A 16 -11.62 -3.66 4.98
CA TYR A 16 -11.85 -2.63 3.98
C TYR A 16 -13.24 -2.02 4.13
N PHE A 17 -13.39 -0.81 3.64
CA PHE A 17 -14.67 -0.12 3.57
C PHE A 17 -14.76 0.72 2.31
N SER A 18 -15.99 0.98 1.87
CA SER A 18 -16.24 1.90 0.77
C SER A 18 -16.27 3.33 1.28
N PHE A 19 -15.54 4.21 0.62
CA PHE A 19 -15.53 5.64 0.85
C PHE A 19 -15.97 6.39 -0.42
N VAL A 20 -16.87 7.36 -0.27
CA VAL A 20 -17.29 8.25 -1.36
C VAL A 20 -16.87 9.67 -0.99
N HIS A 21 -16.04 10.27 -1.82
CA HIS A 21 -15.61 11.64 -1.59
C HIS A 21 -16.76 12.60 -1.92
N PRO A 22 -17.11 13.57 -1.04
CA PRO A 22 -18.25 14.47 -1.27
C PRO A 22 -18.20 15.23 -2.60
N ALA A 23 -17.01 15.68 -3.00
CA ALA A 23 -16.81 16.36 -4.29
C ALA A 23 -16.79 15.43 -5.53
N LYS A 24 -16.84 14.10 -5.35
CA LYS A 24 -16.84 13.11 -6.45
C LYS A 24 -17.86 12.00 -6.14
N PRO A 25 -19.16 12.33 -6.06
CA PRO A 25 -20.19 11.40 -5.58
C PRO A 25 -20.38 10.18 -6.49
N GLN A 26 -19.99 10.26 -7.77
CA GLN A 26 -20.08 9.13 -8.70
C GLN A 26 -18.93 8.11 -8.54
N LYS A 27 -17.90 8.40 -7.75
CA LYS A 27 -16.71 7.55 -7.62
C LYS A 27 -16.59 6.96 -6.22
N VAL A 28 -16.91 5.68 -6.10
CA VAL A 28 -16.63 4.87 -4.90
C VAL A 28 -15.14 4.50 -4.88
N ARG A 29 -14.52 4.62 -3.71
CA ARG A 29 -13.16 4.16 -3.45
C ARG A 29 -13.22 3.05 -2.41
N ILE A 30 -12.51 1.95 -2.64
CA ILE A 30 -12.29 0.94 -1.61
C ILE A 30 -11.04 1.35 -0.85
N VAL A 31 -11.17 1.46 0.48
CA VAL A 31 -10.06 1.74 1.39
C VAL A 31 -9.75 0.46 2.13
N PHE A 32 -8.53 -0.03 1.99
CA PHE A 32 -7.99 -1.11 2.80
C PHE A 32 -7.27 -0.51 4.01
N ASP A 33 -7.64 -0.94 5.21
CA ASP A 33 -7.15 -0.37 6.46
C ASP A 33 -6.21 -1.33 7.17
N ALA A 34 -4.91 -1.13 6.97
CA ALA A 34 -3.87 -1.91 7.63
C ALA A 34 -3.64 -1.52 9.10
N ALA A 35 -4.25 -0.42 9.57
CA ALA A 35 -4.10 0.08 10.93
C ALA A 35 -5.21 -0.42 11.88
N ILE A 36 -6.30 -1.00 11.36
CA ILE A 36 -7.32 -1.62 12.20
C ILE A 36 -6.69 -2.79 12.98
N CYS A 37 -6.85 -2.75 14.30
CA CYS A 37 -6.43 -3.83 15.18
C CYS A 37 -7.42 -5.00 15.08
N ILE A 38 -6.89 -6.19 14.82
CA ILE A 38 -7.62 -7.46 14.94
C ILE A 38 -7.08 -8.14 16.19
N GLY A 39 -7.89 -8.14 17.25
CA GLY A 39 -7.41 -8.45 18.60
C GLY A 39 -6.58 -7.29 19.14
N GLU A 40 -5.30 -7.53 19.41
CA GLU A 40 -4.40 -6.56 20.06
C GLU A 40 -3.39 -5.92 19.11
N THR A 41 -3.34 -6.35 17.84
CA THR A 41 -2.35 -5.88 16.87
C THR A 41 -2.98 -5.54 15.53
N SER A 42 -2.35 -4.66 14.75
CA SER A 42 -2.69 -4.31 13.38
C SER A 42 -1.67 -4.89 12.41
N LEU A 43 -1.97 -4.91 11.10
CA LEU A 43 -0.98 -5.35 10.10
C LEU A 43 0.26 -4.44 10.13
N ASN A 44 0.07 -3.13 10.30
CA ASN A 44 1.16 -2.16 10.34
C ASN A 44 2.19 -2.44 11.45
N ASP A 45 1.77 -3.02 12.58
CA ASP A 45 2.68 -3.36 13.69
C ASP A 45 3.66 -4.48 13.33
N HIS A 46 3.32 -5.29 12.31
CA HIS A 46 4.12 -6.42 11.85
C HIS A 46 4.92 -6.12 10.59
N LEU A 47 4.74 -4.93 9.98
CA LEU A 47 5.46 -4.52 8.78
C LEU A 47 6.81 -3.88 9.13
N LEU A 48 7.84 -4.24 8.38
CA LEU A 48 9.11 -3.53 8.44
C LEU A 48 8.98 -2.20 7.68
N PRO A 49 9.39 -1.06 8.26
CA PRO A 49 9.23 0.26 7.63
C PRO A 49 10.01 0.40 6.31
N GLY A 50 11.08 -0.38 6.15
CA GLY A 50 11.96 -0.31 4.98
C GLY A 50 12.77 0.99 4.92
N PRO A 51 13.68 1.12 3.94
CA PRO A 51 14.40 2.35 3.69
C PRO A 51 13.50 3.41 3.05
N ASP A 52 13.74 4.69 3.36
CA ASP A 52 13.10 5.80 2.64
C ASP A 52 13.68 5.90 1.22
N LEU A 53 12.83 5.64 0.22
CA LEU A 53 13.18 5.73 -1.20
C LEU A 53 12.65 7.00 -1.86
N LEU A 54 11.93 7.84 -1.11
CA LEU A 54 11.34 9.06 -1.64
C LEU A 54 12.41 10.14 -1.82
N GLN A 55 12.25 10.93 -2.88
CA GLN A 55 13.04 12.13 -3.05
C GLN A 55 12.49 13.22 -2.13
N SER A 56 13.39 13.99 -1.50
CA SER A 56 13.01 15.14 -0.67
C SER A 56 12.08 16.08 -1.44
N LEU A 57 10.87 16.31 -0.92
CA LEU A 57 9.87 17.16 -1.56
C LEU A 57 10.38 18.59 -1.84
N PRO A 58 11.05 19.29 -0.90
CA PRO A 58 11.70 20.57 -1.19
C PRO A 58 12.66 20.49 -2.38
N GLY A 59 13.48 19.45 -2.45
CA GLY A 59 14.43 19.25 -3.55
C GLY A 59 13.74 19.01 -4.89
N VAL A 60 12.62 18.27 -4.90
CA VAL A 60 11.79 18.07 -6.09
C VAL A 60 11.19 19.40 -6.55
N LEU A 61 10.59 20.17 -5.64
CA LEU A 61 9.97 21.47 -5.96
C LEU A 61 10.98 22.50 -6.48
N MET A 62 12.17 22.57 -5.86
CA MET A 62 13.24 23.46 -6.33
C MET A 62 13.64 23.14 -7.77
N ARG A 63 13.84 21.86 -8.11
CA ARG A 63 14.15 21.44 -9.50
C ARG A 63 13.01 21.71 -10.47
N PHE A 64 11.76 21.53 -10.02
CA PHE A 64 10.58 21.82 -10.84
C PHE A 64 10.50 23.29 -11.24
N HIS A 65 11.08 24.20 -10.45
CA HIS A 65 11.13 25.64 -10.71
C HIS A 65 12.40 26.11 -11.44
N GLN A 66 13.36 25.23 -11.74
CA GLN A 66 14.63 25.62 -12.38
C GLN A 66 14.48 25.95 -13.87
N HIS A 67 13.41 25.48 -14.51
CA HIS A 67 13.19 25.64 -15.94
C HIS A 67 11.84 26.31 -16.22
N GLU A 68 11.73 26.93 -17.39
CA GLU A 68 10.52 27.65 -17.82
C GLU A 68 9.31 26.74 -17.97
N ILE A 69 9.54 25.46 -18.30
CA ILE A 69 8.50 24.48 -18.57
C ILE A 69 8.69 23.28 -17.66
N ALA A 70 7.63 22.89 -16.96
CA ALA A 70 7.60 21.69 -16.13
C ALA A 70 6.44 20.78 -16.54
N VAL A 71 6.67 19.47 -16.55
CA VAL A 71 5.69 18.45 -16.92
C VAL A 71 5.34 17.63 -15.69
N THR A 72 4.05 17.47 -15.44
CA THR A 72 3.51 16.64 -14.37
C THR A 72 2.51 15.64 -14.95
N THR A 73 2.42 14.47 -14.33
CA THR A 73 1.42 13.45 -14.65
C THR A 73 0.99 12.74 -13.38
N ASP A 74 -0.29 12.40 -13.29
CA ASP A 74 -0.83 11.56 -12.24
C ASP A 74 -0.82 10.10 -12.71
N VAL A 75 -0.05 9.26 -12.04
CA VAL A 75 0.03 7.83 -12.35
C VAL A 75 -1.07 7.11 -11.59
N GLN A 76 -2.15 6.78 -12.31
CA GLN A 76 -3.22 5.97 -11.76
C GLN A 76 -2.68 4.58 -11.39
N GLU A 77 -3.13 4.08 -10.23
CA GLU A 77 -2.89 2.70 -9.81
C GLU A 77 -1.40 2.30 -9.67
N MET A 78 -0.52 3.27 -9.36
CA MET A 78 0.93 3.06 -9.25
C MET A 78 1.34 1.84 -8.41
N PHE A 79 0.59 1.53 -7.36
CA PHE A 79 0.88 0.43 -6.44
C PHE A 79 0.32 -0.92 -6.92
N LEU A 80 -0.75 -0.92 -7.72
CA LEU A 80 -1.39 -2.15 -8.21
C LEU A 80 -0.60 -2.76 -9.37
N GLY A 81 0.12 -1.94 -10.15
CA GLY A 81 0.99 -2.41 -11.23
C GLY A 81 2.26 -3.13 -10.76
N LYS A 82 2.61 -3.05 -9.47
CA LYS A 82 3.81 -3.69 -8.92
C LYS A 82 3.50 -5.09 -8.42
N GLY A 83 4.20 -6.09 -8.96
CA GLY A 83 4.06 -7.48 -8.54
C GLY A 83 4.46 -7.68 -7.06
N MET A 84 3.65 -8.44 -6.34
CA MET A 84 3.92 -8.83 -4.95
C MET A 84 4.68 -10.14 -4.88
N ASN A 85 5.64 -10.22 -3.94
CA ASN A 85 6.31 -11.46 -3.60
C ASN A 85 5.27 -12.52 -3.20
N SER A 86 5.40 -13.75 -3.71
CA SER A 86 4.47 -14.86 -3.46
C SER A 86 4.27 -15.11 -1.98
N ASP A 87 5.31 -14.90 -1.18
CA ASP A 87 5.32 -15.21 0.25
C ASP A 87 4.51 -14.21 1.09
N ASP A 88 4.30 -13.00 0.57
CA ASP A 88 3.63 -11.90 1.27
C ASP A 88 2.18 -11.68 0.80
N ARG A 89 1.74 -12.35 -0.28
CA ARG A 89 0.35 -12.23 -0.79
C ARG A 89 -0.69 -12.68 0.23
N GLU A 90 -0.32 -13.64 1.06
CA GLU A 90 -1.16 -14.27 2.06
C GLU A 90 -1.59 -13.30 3.19
N VAL A 91 -0.86 -12.21 3.40
CA VAL A 91 -1.17 -11.20 4.44
C VAL A 91 -1.99 -10.01 3.93
N LEU A 92 -2.23 -9.92 2.61
CA LEU A 92 -3.06 -8.86 2.01
C LEU A 92 -4.39 -9.40 1.48
N ARG A 93 -4.85 -10.54 1.99
CA ARG A 93 -6.17 -11.07 1.66
C ARG A 93 -7.26 -10.14 2.16
N PHE A 94 -8.41 -10.13 1.51
CA PHE A 94 -9.62 -9.45 1.97
C PHE A 94 -10.82 -10.35 1.63
N LEU A 95 -11.93 -10.20 2.36
CA LEU A 95 -13.17 -10.97 2.16
C LEU A 95 -14.20 -10.18 1.35
#